data_AF-A0A7W1V0U3-F1
#
_entry.id   AF-A0A7W1V0U3-F1
#
_cell.length_a   1.000
_cell.length_b   1.000
_cell.length_c   1.000
_cell.angle_alpha   90.00
_cell.angle_beta   90.00
_cell.angle_gamma   90.00
#
_symmetry.space_group_name_H-M   'P 1'
#
loop_
_entity.id
_entity.type
_entity.pdbx_description
1 polymer ?
#
loop_
_entity_poly.entity_id
_entity_poly.type
_entity_poly.pdbx_seq_one_letter_code
_entity_poly.pdbx_strand_id
1 'polypeptide(L)'
;MNFQLKIALGFYILLFPFWIVGQTTFEFPKNTTKDKIDLQLINNLMLLPVEVNGVSLTFLLDTGASSTVIFSFEETDSLQLNNAKVVKLRGLGKGEPVDAIKSENNVIKIGKAIKKNQIIYVVFDGELNFSSRLGVPVHGIIGFDFLKDFIVEVNNEYKRLRFYLPESFTKRKCRKCLEKELFFIKDKPHISATFESGGVIKEVNLLIDSGSGDALWLFE
;
A
#
# COMPACT_ATOMS: atom_id res chain seq x y z
N MET A 1 -14.18 13.39 -62.32
CA MET A 1 -13.77 14.77 -61.99
C MET A 1 -14.98 15.41 -61.31
N ASN A 2 -15.08 15.63 -60.00
CA ASN A 2 -14.11 15.74 -58.91
C ASN A 2 -14.80 15.28 -57.62
N PHE A 3 -14.46 14.14 -57.03
CA PHE A 3 -13.40 13.95 -56.03
C PHE A 3 -13.48 14.83 -54.75
N GLN A 4 -14.37 15.84 -54.70
CA GLN A 4 -14.45 16.78 -53.58
C GLN A 4 -15.63 16.50 -52.61
N LEU A 5 -16.60 15.64 -52.99
CA LEU A 5 -17.80 15.44 -52.18
C LEU A 5 -17.80 14.21 -51.26
N LYS A 6 -16.77 13.35 -51.34
CA LYS A 6 -16.64 12.17 -50.45
C LYS A 6 -15.67 12.38 -49.27
N ILE A 7 -15.01 13.53 -49.19
CA ILE A 7 -13.98 13.79 -48.16
C ILE A 7 -14.55 14.59 -46.97
N ALA A 8 -15.68 15.29 -47.14
CA ALA A 8 -16.27 16.12 -46.09
C ALA A 8 -17.09 15.36 -45.02
N LEU A 9 -17.46 14.09 -45.26
CA LEU A 9 -18.23 13.28 -44.29
C LEU A 9 -17.36 12.29 -43.49
N GLY A 10 -16.06 12.26 -43.73
CA GLY A 10 -15.14 11.23 -43.19
C GLY A 10 -14.30 11.64 -41.98
N PHE A 11 -14.52 12.83 -41.40
CA PHE A 11 -13.63 13.39 -40.38
C PHE A 11 -14.33 13.89 -39.11
N TYR A 12 -15.54 13.41 -38.83
CA TYR A 12 -16.29 13.75 -37.59
C TYR A 12 -16.54 12.54 -36.69
N ILE A 13 -15.70 11.52 -36.77
CA ILE A 13 -15.80 10.33 -35.91
C ILE A 13 -14.41 10.09 -35.30
N LEU A 14 -14.39 10.01 -33.96
CA LEU A 14 -13.28 9.60 -33.09
C LEU A 14 -12.29 10.67 -32.61
N LEU A 15 -12.82 11.67 -31.88
CA LEU A 15 -12.10 12.25 -30.74
C LEU A 15 -12.99 12.15 -29.49
N PHE A 16 -13.45 10.94 -29.17
CA PHE A 16 -13.84 10.64 -27.80
C PHE A 16 -12.55 10.25 -27.07
N PRO A 17 -12.04 11.06 -26.12
CA PRO A 17 -11.04 10.56 -25.21
C PRO A 17 -11.70 9.44 -24.42
N PHE A 18 -11.35 8.19 -24.76
CA PHE A 18 -11.60 7.05 -23.90
C PHE A 18 -10.77 7.30 -22.64
N TRP A 19 -11.37 7.94 -21.64
CA TRP A 19 -10.85 7.98 -20.30
C TRP A 19 -10.95 6.55 -19.74
N ILE A 20 -10.01 5.69 -20.15
CA ILE A 20 -9.79 4.40 -19.50
C ILE A 20 -9.17 4.74 -18.15
N VAL A 21 -10.01 5.01 -17.16
CA VAL A 21 -9.58 5.05 -15.76
C VAL A 21 -9.39 3.59 -15.33
N GLY A 22 -8.20 3.08 -15.59
CA GLY A 22 -7.81 1.69 -15.29
C GLY A 22 -7.35 1.45 -13.86
N GLN A 23 -7.45 2.43 -12.97
CA GLN A 23 -7.07 2.27 -11.56
C GLN A 23 -8.31 1.99 -10.72
N THR A 24 -8.41 0.76 -10.23
CA THR A 24 -9.40 0.39 -9.21
C THR A 24 -8.96 0.98 -7.87
N THR A 25 -9.92 1.47 -7.08
CA THR A 25 -9.74 1.90 -5.69
C THR A 25 -10.42 0.89 -4.76
N PHE A 26 -10.10 0.91 -3.48
CA PHE A 26 -10.91 0.20 -2.50
C PHE A 26 -12.34 0.76 -2.46
N GLU A 27 -13.31 -0.13 -2.36
CA GLU A 27 -14.72 0.19 -2.24
C GLU A 27 -15.28 -0.43 -0.94
N PHE A 28 -16.19 0.29 -0.29
CA PHE A 28 -16.97 -0.25 0.82
C PHE A 28 -18.32 -0.80 0.31
N PRO A 29 -18.97 -1.68 1.10
CA PRO A 29 -20.37 -2.04 0.86
C PRO A 29 -21.26 -0.80 0.84
N LYS A 30 -22.39 -0.88 0.15
CA LYS A 30 -23.36 0.23 0.05
C LYS A 30 -23.64 0.84 1.43
N ASN A 31 -23.71 2.17 1.48
CA ASN A 31 -23.97 2.97 2.69
C ASN A 31 -22.88 2.88 3.78
N THR A 32 -21.71 2.33 3.48
CA THR A 32 -20.55 2.35 4.36
C THR A 32 -19.46 3.20 3.72
N THR A 33 -18.84 4.08 4.48
CA THR A 33 -17.73 4.94 3.98
C THR A 33 -16.49 4.88 4.86
N LYS A 34 -16.54 4.08 5.92
CA LYS A 34 -15.45 3.91 6.88
C LYS A 34 -15.58 2.56 7.57
N ASP A 35 -14.45 2.08 8.06
CA ASP A 35 -14.43 0.92 8.93
C ASP A 35 -13.33 1.05 9.98
N LYS A 36 -13.36 0.14 10.95
CA LYS A 36 -12.35 0.02 11.99
C LYS A 36 -11.96 -1.44 12.14
N ILE A 37 -10.67 -1.69 12.26
CA ILE A 37 -10.12 -3.02 12.55
C ILE A 37 -9.20 -2.92 13.76
N ASP A 38 -9.17 -3.98 14.54
CA ASP A 38 -8.22 -4.09 15.63
C ASP A 38 -6.86 -4.54 15.06
N LEU A 39 -5.80 -3.97 15.62
CA LEU A 39 -4.40 -4.23 15.27
C LEU A 39 -3.76 -5.10 16.34
N GLN A 40 -2.76 -5.88 15.92
CA GLN A 40 -1.79 -6.44 16.85
C GLN A 40 -0.49 -5.64 16.75
N LEU A 41 -0.03 -5.10 17.88
CA LEU A 41 1.25 -4.38 17.97
C LEU A 41 2.30 -5.30 18.57
N ILE A 42 3.37 -5.57 17.83
CA ILE A 42 4.54 -6.35 18.30
C ILE A 42 5.78 -5.57 17.94
N ASN A 43 6.60 -5.19 18.93
CA ASN A 43 7.79 -4.38 18.71
C ASN A 43 7.52 -3.14 17.84
N ASN A 44 6.40 -2.46 18.13
CA ASN A 44 5.86 -1.30 17.41
C ASN A 44 5.41 -1.54 15.96
N LEU A 45 5.54 -2.76 15.45
CA LEU A 45 5.03 -3.15 14.13
C LEU A 45 3.54 -3.42 14.21
N MET A 46 2.80 -2.89 13.22
CA MET A 46 1.35 -3.01 13.12
C MET A 46 0.96 -4.20 12.26
N LEU A 47 0.37 -5.22 12.87
CA LEU A 47 -0.19 -6.37 12.16
C LEU A 47 -1.70 -6.25 12.05
N LEU A 48 -2.25 -6.55 10.86
CA LEU A 48 -3.68 -6.55 10.59
C LEU A 48 -4.11 -7.78 9.77
N PRO A 49 -5.38 -8.21 9.90
CA PRO A 49 -5.94 -9.22 9.04
C PRO A 49 -6.25 -8.65 7.64
N VAL A 50 -5.84 -9.37 6.61
CA VAL A 50 -6.11 -9.10 5.20
C VAL A 50 -6.59 -10.38 4.55
N GLU A 51 -7.69 -10.31 3.81
CA GLU A 51 -8.20 -11.43 3.03
C GLU A 51 -7.73 -11.26 1.58
N VAL A 52 -7.00 -12.25 1.05
CA VAL A 52 -6.53 -12.27 -0.34
C VAL A 52 -7.15 -13.46 -1.03
N ASN A 53 -7.94 -13.22 -2.08
CA ASN A 53 -8.68 -14.26 -2.83
C ASN A 53 -9.49 -15.21 -1.92
N GLY A 54 -10.05 -14.69 -0.83
CA GLY A 54 -10.84 -15.46 0.14
C GLY A 54 -10.05 -16.13 1.27
N VAL A 55 -8.70 -16.10 1.22
CA VAL A 55 -7.84 -16.63 2.28
C VAL A 55 -7.50 -15.54 3.27
N SER A 56 -7.75 -15.76 4.56
CA SER A 56 -7.42 -14.81 5.63
C SER A 56 -5.96 -14.95 6.03
N LEU A 57 -5.22 -13.86 5.96
CA LEU A 57 -3.79 -13.76 6.21
C LEU A 57 -3.50 -12.58 7.15
N THR A 58 -2.37 -12.66 7.85
CA THR A 58 -1.85 -11.58 8.70
C THR A 58 -0.79 -10.79 7.95
N PHE A 59 -0.95 -9.47 7.85
CA PHE A 59 -0.03 -8.58 7.16
C PHE A 59 0.57 -7.55 8.09
N LEU A 60 1.84 -7.21 7.85
CA LEU A 60 2.48 -6.01 8.35
C LEU A 60 2.00 -4.79 7.56
N LEU A 61 1.55 -3.74 8.25
CA LEU A 61 1.30 -2.44 7.65
C LEU A 61 2.59 -1.64 7.58
N ASP A 62 3.07 -1.39 6.35
CA ASP A 62 4.34 -0.73 6.08
C ASP A 62 4.14 0.45 5.11
N THR A 63 4.22 1.68 5.62
CA THR A 63 4.17 2.90 4.81
C THR A 63 5.38 3.04 3.87
N GLY A 64 6.48 2.35 4.15
CA GLY A 64 7.66 2.27 3.29
C GLY A 64 7.52 1.27 2.13
N ALA A 65 6.47 0.45 2.10
CA ALA A 65 6.21 -0.51 1.03
C ALA A 65 5.28 0.06 -0.06
N SER A 66 5.76 0.06 -1.31
CA SER A 66 4.99 0.54 -2.46
C SER A 66 4.02 -0.50 -3.03
N SER A 67 4.22 -1.78 -2.72
CA SER A 67 3.45 -2.87 -3.28
C SER A 67 3.17 -3.94 -2.24
N THR A 68 2.06 -4.65 -2.42
CA THR A 68 1.67 -5.77 -1.56
C THR A 68 2.53 -7.01 -1.87
N VAL A 69 3.17 -7.56 -0.84
CA VAL A 69 4.07 -8.72 -0.95
C VAL A 69 3.63 -9.81 0.04
N ILE A 70 3.66 -11.07 -0.38
CA ILE A 70 3.40 -12.25 0.42
C ILE A 70 4.68 -13.10 0.44
N PHE A 71 5.05 -13.62 1.61
CA PHE A 71 6.29 -14.39 1.81
C PHE A 71 6.10 -15.69 2.61
N SER A 72 4.91 -15.97 3.18
CA SER A 72 4.66 -17.23 3.90
C SER A 72 4.29 -18.36 2.95
N PHE A 73 5.04 -19.47 3.02
CA PHE A 73 4.98 -20.60 2.09
C PHE A 73 3.77 -21.51 2.32
N GLU A 74 3.41 -21.78 3.58
CA GLU A 74 2.40 -22.81 3.91
C GLU A 74 0.98 -22.38 3.52
N GLU A 75 0.62 -21.11 3.72
CA GLU A 75 -0.69 -20.60 3.36
C GLU A 75 -0.80 -20.21 1.87
N THR A 76 0.33 -19.99 1.18
CA THR A 76 0.32 -19.69 -0.26
C THR A 76 -0.15 -20.86 -1.12
N ASP A 77 -0.03 -22.10 -0.66
CA ASP A 77 -0.54 -23.27 -1.38
C ASP A 77 -2.08 -23.25 -1.52
N SER A 78 -2.76 -22.61 -0.57
CA SER A 78 -4.21 -22.39 -0.63
C SER A 78 -4.59 -21.16 -1.48
N LEU A 79 -3.62 -20.27 -1.73
CA LEU A 79 -3.84 -19.03 -2.43
C LEU A 79 -3.81 -19.25 -3.95
N GLN A 80 -4.95 -19.03 -4.60
CA GLN A 80 -5.00 -19.08 -6.06
C GLN A 80 -4.24 -17.89 -6.64
N LEU A 81 -3.13 -18.16 -7.33
CA LEU A 81 -2.36 -17.15 -8.06
C LEU A 81 -2.89 -17.02 -9.49
N ASN A 82 -3.29 -15.82 -9.85
CA ASN A 82 -3.83 -15.49 -11.17
C ASN A 82 -2.73 -14.84 -12.04
N ASN A 83 -2.66 -15.21 -13.32
CA ASN A 83 -1.71 -14.62 -14.31
C ASN A 83 -0.25 -14.55 -13.82
N ALA A 84 0.22 -15.62 -13.19
CA ALA A 84 1.54 -15.70 -12.56
C ALA A 84 2.70 -15.50 -13.55
N LYS A 85 3.61 -14.56 -13.24
CA LYS A 85 4.86 -14.32 -13.98
C LYS A 85 6.03 -14.19 -13.02
N VAL A 86 7.16 -14.81 -13.35
CA VAL A 86 8.40 -14.64 -12.58
C VAL A 86 8.97 -13.24 -12.82
N VAL A 87 9.29 -12.54 -11.75
CA VAL A 87 9.89 -11.20 -11.74
C VAL A 87 10.97 -11.13 -10.67
N LYS A 88 11.80 -10.09 -10.72
CA LYS A 88 12.79 -9.81 -9.68
C LYS A 88 12.39 -8.58 -8.88
N LEU A 89 12.30 -8.74 -7.56
CA LEU A 89 12.01 -7.65 -6.63
C LEU A 89 13.29 -7.14 -5.96
N ARG A 90 13.32 -5.84 -5.70
CA ARG A 90 14.40 -5.17 -4.95
C ARG A 90 13.84 -4.60 -3.65
N GLY A 91 14.69 -4.44 -2.65
CA GLY A 91 14.33 -3.76 -1.40
C GLY A 91 13.68 -4.64 -0.33
N LEU A 92 13.74 -5.97 -0.48
CA LEU A 92 13.32 -6.93 0.56
C LEU A 92 14.44 -7.27 1.56
N GLY A 93 15.62 -6.64 1.43
CA GLY A 93 16.77 -6.88 2.28
C GLY A 93 18.03 -6.21 1.75
N LYS A 94 19.16 -6.45 2.42
CA LYS A 94 20.49 -6.04 1.94
C LYS A 94 20.99 -7.12 0.98
N GLY A 95 20.75 -6.98 -0.32
CA GLY A 95 21.20 -7.98 -1.28
C GLY A 95 20.72 -7.79 -2.71
N GLU A 96 21.02 -8.81 -3.51
CA GLU A 96 20.59 -8.92 -4.90
C GLU A 96 19.06 -9.01 -5.02
N PRO A 97 18.50 -8.71 -6.19
CA PRO A 97 17.07 -8.85 -6.42
C PRO A 97 16.60 -10.30 -6.16
N VAL A 98 15.50 -10.44 -5.43
CA VAL A 98 14.90 -11.74 -5.08
C VAL A 98 13.88 -12.14 -6.13
N ASP A 99 13.85 -13.42 -6.51
CA ASP A 99 12.85 -13.95 -7.42
C ASP A 99 11.46 -13.98 -6.75
N ALA A 100 10.45 -13.51 -7.48
CA ALA A 100 9.07 -13.45 -7.02
C ALA A 100 8.12 -13.83 -8.15
N ILE A 101 6.93 -14.31 -7.78
CA ILE A 101 5.80 -14.46 -8.69
C ILE A 101 4.93 -13.22 -8.59
N LYS A 102 4.84 -12.46 -9.69
CA LYS A 102 3.83 -11.43 -9.88
C LYS A 102 2.51 -12.12 -10.23
N SER A 103 1.49 -11.92 -9.41
CA SER A 103 0.12 -12.33 -9.69
C SER A 103 -0.76 -11.10 -9.91
N GLU A 104 -1.58 -11.12 -10.96
CA GLU A 104 -2.48 -10.02 -11.34
C GLU A 104 -3.94 -10.44 -11.12
N ASN A 105 -4.91 -9.53 -11.19
CA ASN A 105 -6.34 -9.87 -11.04
C ASN A 105 -6.76 -10.43 -9.67
N ASN A 106 -6.05 -10.05 -8.60
CA ASN A 106 -6.38 -10.49 -7.25
C ASN A 106 -7.44 -9.61 -6.59
N VAL A 107 -8.13 -10.19 -5.60
CA VAL A 107 -9.08 -9.50 -4.74
C VAL A 107 -8.47 -9.39 -3.35
N ILE A 108 -8.34 -8.16 -2.85
CA ILE A 108 -7.88 -7.87 -1.49
C ILE A 108 -9.05 -7.28 -0.71
N LYS A 109 -9.24 -7.76 0.52
CA LYS A 109 -10.24 -7.24 1.44
C LYS A 109 -9.62 -6.97 2.81
N ILE A 110 -9.92 -5.79 3.35
CA ILE A 110 -9.44 -5.33 4.67
C ILE A 110 -10.65 -4.78 5.41
N GLY A 111 -11.01 -5.44 6.53
CA GLY A 111 -12.30 -5.21 7.17
C GLY A 111 -13.44 -5.40 6.15
N LYS A 112 -14.23 -4.34 5.95
CA LYS A 112 -15.31 -4.31 4.96
C LYS A 112 -14.88 -3.82 3.58
N ALA A 113 -13.73 -3.16 3.45
CA ALA A 113 -13.31 -2.62 2.15
C ALA A 113 -12.76 -3.71 1.25
N ILE A 114 -13.11 -3.66 -0.03
CA ILE A 114 -12.72 -4.64 -1.05
C ILE A 114 -12.12 -3.90 -2.22
N LYS A 115 -11.03 -4.41 -2.76
CA LYS A 115 -10.41 -3.93 -3.99
C LYS A 115 -10.12 -5.10 -4.90
N LYS A 116 -10.53 -4.97 -6.16
CA LYS A 116 -10.33 -5.98 -7.21
C LYS A 116 -9.20 -5.58 -8.13
N ASN A 117 -8.78 -6.51 -8.98
CA ASN A 117 -7.74 -6.33 -9.99
C ASN A 117 -6.38 -5.89 -9.41
N GLN A 118 -6.04 -6.43 -8.24
CA GLN A 118 -4.78 -6.10 -7.55
C GLN A 118 -3.63 -6.94 -8.08
N ILE A 119 -2.47 -6.29 -8.13
CA ILE A 119 -1.18 -6.96 -8.33
C ILE A 119 -0.65 -7.30 -6.95
N ILE A 120 -0.28 -8.56 -6.73
CA ILE A 120 0.45 -9.00 -5.54
C ILE A 120 1.72 -9.70 -6.00
N TYR A 121 2.75 -9.66 -5.16
CA TYR A 121 3.97 -10.41 -5.39
C TYR A 121 4.14 -11.47 -4.33
N VAL A 122 4.47 -12.69 -4.75
CA VAL A 122 4.74 -13.81 -3.86
C VAL A 122 6.21 -14.16 -3.93
N VAL A 123 6.88 -14.13 -2.79
CA VAL A 123 8.32 -14.40 -2.67
C VAL A 123 8.50 -15.74 -1.97
N PHE A 124 9.26 -16.64 -2.59
CA PHE A 124 9.51 -18.00 -2.09
C PHE A 124 10.89 -18.11 -1.43
N ASP A 125 11.30 -17.06 -0.71
CA ASP A 125 12.60 -16.98 -0.05
C ASP A 125 12.44 -17.18 1.45
N GLY A 126 12.97 -18.30 1.96
CA GLY A 126 12.90 -18.68 3.37
C GLY A 126 13.65 -17.75 4.33
N GLU A 127 14.53 -16.88 3.82
CA GLU A 127 15.26 -15.90 4.64
C GLU A 127 14.38 -14.72 5.09
N LEU A 128 13.27 -14.46 4.39
CA LEU A 128 12.31 -13.39 4.69
C LEU A 128 11.23 -13.81 5.71
N ASN A 129 11.55 -14.75 6.60
CA ASN A 129 10.59 -15.24 7.59
C ASN A 129 10.42 -14.26 8.76
N PHE A 130 9.54 -13.27 8.60
CA PHE A 130 9.16 -12.33 9.67
C PHE A 130 8.48 -13.02 10.86
N SER A 131 7.76 -14.13 10.63
CA SER A 131 7.05 -14.85 11.68
C SER A 131 8.00 -15.37 12.77
N SER A 132 9.14 -15.91 12.36
CA SER A 132 10.17 -16.41 13.29
C SER A 132 10.71 -15.33 14.22
N ARG A 133 10.86 -14.09 13.72
CA ARG A 133 11.42 -12.95 14.46
C ARG A 133 10.39 -12.34 15.41
N LEU A 134 9.12 -12.33 15.02
CA LEU A 134 8.04 -11.70 15.77
C LEU A 134 7.28 -12.67 16.69
N GLY A 135 7.50 -13.98 16.54
CA GLY A 135 6.85 -15.01 17.35
C GLY A 135 5.37 -15.20 17.04
N VAL A 136 4.88 -14.64 15.93
CA VAL A 136 3.50 -14.79 15.44
C VAL A 136 3.48 -14.95 13.93
N PRO A 137 2.45 -15.57 13.34
CA PRO A 137 2.34 -15.67 11.89
C PRO A 137 2.22 -14.30 11.23
N VAL A 138 3.14 -13.98 10.33
CA VAL A 138 3.09 -12.85 9.41
C VAL A 138 3.27 -13.41 8.00
N HIS A 139 2.34 -13.09 7.12
CA HIS A 139 2.25 -13.68 5.79
C HIS A 139 2.68 -12.72 4.69
N GLY A 140 2.59 -11.42 4.95
CA GLY A 140 2.86 -10.41 3.95
C GLY A 140 3.07 -9.01 4.51
N ILE A 141 3.40 -8.10 3.60
CA ILE A 141 3.49 -6.66 3.81
C ILE A 141 2.46 -5.97 2.92
N ILE A 142 1.74 -5.01 3.48
CA ILE A 142 0.82 -4.14 2.75
C ILE A 142 1.11 -2.69 3.10
N GLY A 143 1.08 -1.83 2.09
CA GLY A 143 1.48 -0.43 2.24
C GLY A 143 0.66 0.48 1.35
N PHE A 144 1.34 1.15 0.42
CA PHE A 144 0.77 2.18 -0.43
C PHE A 144 -0.50 1.75 -1.19
N ASP A 145 -0.55 0.51 -1.69
CA ASP A 145 -1.72 -0.04 -2.41
C ASP A 145 -3.05 0.11 -1.64
N PHE A 146 -2.98 0.05 -0.31
CA PHE A 146 -4.08 0.29 0.62
C PHE A 146 -4.15 1.75 1.05
N LEU A 147 -3.03 2.29 1.55
CA LEU A 147 -3.00 3.59 2.21
C LEU A 147 -3.40 4.74 1.28
N LYS A 148 -3.09 4.65 -0.02
CA LYS A 148 -3.35 5.73 -0.99
C LYS A 148 -4.85 5.98 -1.22
N ASP A 149 -5.72 5.02 -0.92
CA ASP A 149 -7.15 5.09 -1.19
C ASP A 149 -7.96 5.61 0.02
N PHE A 150 -7.31 5.85 1.17
CA PHE A 150 -8.00 6.17 2.43
C PHE A 150 -7.36 7.29 3.24
N ILE A 151 -8.17 7.98 4.04
CA ILE A 151 -7.69 8.67 5.22
C ILE A 151 -7.57 7.65 6.34
N VAL A 152 -6.38 7.50 6.93
CA VAL A 152 -6.08 6.49 7.95
C VAL A 152 -5.79 7.15 9.30
N GLU A 153 -6.47 6.68 10.34
CA GLU A 153 -6.23 7.04 11.73
C GLU A 153 -5.74 5.80 12.48
N VAL A 154 -4.53 5.86 13.00
CA VAL A 154 -3.97 4.82 13.89
C VAL A 154 -4.08 5.28 15.33
N ASN A 155 -4.62 4.42 16.19
CA ASN A 155 -4.61 4.61 17.63
C ASN A 155 -3.86 3.46 18.30
N ASN A 156 -2.63 3.74 18.76
CA ASN A 156 -1.75 2.73 19.35
C ASN A 156 -2.22 2.26 20.73
N GLU A 157 -2.83 3.14 21.53
CA GLU A 157 -3.34 2.81 22.87
C GLU A 157 -4.47 1.78 22.81
N TYR A 158 -5.46 2.01 21.93
CA TYR A 158 -6.57 1.10 21.70
C TYR A 158 -6.28 0.04 20.64
N LYS A 159 -5.05 -0.02 20.12
CA LYS A 159 -4.60 -0.95 19.08
C LYS A 159 -5.60 -1.03 17.93
N ARG A 160 -5.92 0.11 17.32
CA ARG A 160 -6.99 0.20 16.32
C ARG A 160 -6.59 1.05 15.13
N LEU A 161 -6.91 0.55 13.94
CA LEU A 161 -6.84 1.30 12.69
C LEU A 161 -8.26 1.65 12.24
N ARG A 162 -8.52 2.93 12.02
CA ARG A 162 -9.73 3.40 11.33
C ARG A 162 -9.34 3.96 9.98
N PHE A 163 -10.17 3.70 8.99
CA PHE A 163 -9.92 4.18 7.64
C PHE A 163 -11.23 4.62 7.00
N TYR A 164 -11.17 5.72 6.26
CA TYR A 164 -12.32 6.46 5.74
C TYR A 164 -12.09 6.76 4.27
N LEU A 165 -13.14 6.68 3.47
CA LEU A 165 -13.11 7.25 2.13
C LEU A 165 -12.85 8.77 2.24
N PRO A 166 -11.92 9.34 1.45
CA PRO A 166 -11.52 10.73 1.56
C PRO A 166 -12.69 11.72 1.56
N GLU A 167 -13.68 11.51 0.71
CA GLU A 167 -14.87 12.36 0.56
C GLU A 167 -15.80 12.35 1.79
N SER A 168 -15.68 11.33 2.66
CA SER A 168 -16.51 11.19 3.86
C SER A 168 -15.83 11.67 5.14
N PHE A 169 -14.55 12.01 5.07
CA PHE A 169 -13.76 12.34 6.25
C PHE A 169 -13.97 13.80 6.67
N THR A 170 -14.37 14.00 7.93
CA THR A 170 -14.41 15.34 8.54
C THR A 170 -13.28 15.49 9.54
N LYS A 171 -12.34 16.40 9.24
CA LYS A 171 -11.22 16.69 10.12
C LYS A 171 -11.70 17.29 11.46
N ARG A 172 -11.29 16.69 12.56
CA ARG A 172 -11.57 17.21 13.91
C ARG A 172 -10.55 18.29 14.26
N LYS A 173 -11.02 19.41 14.85
CA LYS A 173 -10.12 20.43 15.41
C LYS A 173 -9.34 19.82 16.57
N CYS A 174 -8.01 19.84 16.48
CA CYS A 174 -7.12 19.36 17.52
C CYS A 174 -6.07 20.42 17.86
N ARG A 175 -6.18 21.04 19.03
CA ARG A 175 -5.26 22.12 19.44
C ARG A 175 -3.86 21.65 19.83
N LYS A 176 -3.71 20.37 20.17
CA LYS A 176 -2.44 19.76 20.61
C LYS A 176 -1.77 18.93 19.52
N CYS A 177 -2.37 18.84 18.33
CA CYS A 177 -1.84 18.01 17.26
C CYS A 177 -0.76 18.78 16.49
N LEU A 178 0.34 18.08 16.18
CA LEU A 178 1.28 18.52 15.16
C LEU A 178 0.72 18.12 13.80
N GLU A 179 0.61 19.08 12.90
CA GLU A 179 0.22 18.83 11.51
C GLU A 179 1.44 19.04 10.62
N LYS A 180 1.72 18.05 9.77
CA LYS A 180 2.79 18.08 8.77
C LYS A 180 2.23 17.66 7.43
N GLU A 181 2.60 18.39 6.39
CA GLU A 181 2.29 18.01 5.03
C GLU A 181 3.16 16.82 4.63
N LEU A 182 2.53 15.81 4.03
CA LEU A 182 3.23 14.68 3.44
C LEU A 182 3.46 14.96 1.96
N PHE A 183 4.66 14.67 1.48
CA PHE A 183 4.94 14.52 0.05
C PHE A 183 5.41 13.10 -0.24
N PHE A 184 5.27 12.64 -1.47
CA PHE A 184 5.55 11.25 -1.83
C PHE A 184 6.75 11.16 -2.78
N ILE A 185 7.71 10.30 -2.44
CA ILE A 185 8.83 9.93 -3.33
C ILE A 185 8.69 8.43 -3.61
N LYS A 186 8.45 8.06 -4.88
CA LYS A 186 8.21 6.67 -5.30
C LYS A 186 7.17 5.97 -4.40
N ASP A 187 6.02 6.63 -4.23
CA ASP A 187 4.89 6.14 -3.43
C ASP A 187 5.13 6.01 -1.92
N LYS A 188 6.26 6.52 -1.42
CA LYS A 188 6.58 6.51 0.01
C LYS A 188 6.38 7.90 0.64
N PRO A 189 5.69 8.00 1.80
CA PRO A 189 5.38 9.27 2.43
C PRO A 189 6.59 9.87 3.14
N HIS A 190 6.88 11.13 2.89
CA HIS A 190 7.98 11.88 3.50
C HIS A 190 7.48 13.19 4.12
N ILE A 191 8.20 13.65 5.13
CA ILE A 191 8.07 14.99 5.70
C ILE A 191 9.39 15.75 5.59
N SER A 192 9.32 17.07 5.45
CA SER A 192 10.50 17.93 5.54
C SER A 192 10.77 18.27 7.00
N ALA A 193 12.03 18.12 7.39
CA ALA A 193 12.52 18.46 8.71
C ALA A 193 13.86 19.20 8.61
N THR A 194 14.18 19.91 9.68
CA THR A 194 15.45 20.61 9.82
C THR A 194 16.26 19.90 10.88
N PHE A 195 17.50 19.56 10.56
CA PHE A 195 18.45 18.90 11.46
C PHE A 195 19.63 19.83 11.72
N GLU A 196 19.97 20.01 12.99
CA GLU A 196 21.14 20.78 13.40
C GLU A 196 22.18 19.84 14.01
N SER A 197 23.40 19.88 13.48
CA SER A 197 24.55 19.18 14.06
C SER A 197 25.82 20.02 13.90
N GLY A 198 26.54 20.21 15.01
CA GLY A 198 27.77 21.00 15.02
C GLY A 198 27.59 22.47 14.58
N GLY A 199 26.40 23.06 14.80
CA GLY A 199 26.07 24.43 14.39
C GLY A 199 25.71 24.59 12.90
N VAL A 200 25.65 23.49 12.14
CA VAL A 200 25.18 23.50 10.74
C VAL A 200 23.73 23.04 10.70
N ILE A 201 22.88 23.90 10.13
CA ILE A 201 21.47 23.60 9.88
C ILE A 201 21.35 22.98 8.48
N LYS A 202 20.77 21.78 8.39
CA LYS A 202 20.48 21.08 7.13
C LYS A 202 18.99 20.79 7.02
N GLU A 203 18.43 20.97 5.83
CA GLU A 203 17.10 20.45 5.49
C GLU A 203 17.23 18.99 5.06
N VAL A 204 16.36 18.14 5.61
CA VAL A 204 16.33 16.71 5.34
C VAL A 204 14.90 16.26 5.07
N ASN A 205 14.77 15.27 4.19
CA ASN A 205 13.51 14.59 3.91
C ASN A 205 13.49 13.29 4.71
N LEU A 206 12.52 13.15 5.61
CA LEU A 206 12.39 11.97 6.46
C LEU A 206 11.27 11.09 5.94
N LEU A 207 11.57 9.81 5.69
CA LEU A 207 10.57 8.79 5.39
C LEU A 207 9.73 8.51 6.64
N ILE A 208 8.41 8.52 6.50
CA ILE A 208 7.51 7.98 7.51
C ILE A 208 7.40 6.48 7.24
N ASP A 209 8.01 5.66 8.10
CA ASP A 209 8.14 4.21 7.93
C ASP A 209 7.54 3.46 9.12
N SER A 210 6.36 2.87 8.94
CA SER A 210 5.72 2.00 9.94
C SER A 210 6.21 0.55 9.91
N GLY A 211 6.96 0.16 8.89
CA GLY A 211 7.63 -1.15 8.79
C GLY A 211 8.95 -1.20 9.56
N SER A 212 9.48 -0.05 9.99
CA SER A 212 10.64 0.05 10.88
C SER A 212 10.24 0.01 12.36
N GLY A 213 10.91 -0.84 13.14
CA GLY A 213 10.78 -0.86 14.60
C GLY A 213 11.56 0.24 15.33
N ASP A 214 12.46 0.93 14.61
CA ASP A 214 13.35 1.95 15.16
C ASP A 214 12.80 3.38 14.99
N ALA A 215 13.25 4.31 15.84
CA ALA A 215 12.67 5.66 15.92
C ALA A 215 13.18 6.66 14.85
N LEU A 216 14.47 6.62 14.48
CA LEU A 216 15.06 7.53 13.48
C LEU A 216 16.35 6.96 12.90
N TRP A 217 16.46 6.99 11.58
CA TRP A 217 17.70 6.68 10.85
C TRP A 217 18.04 7.85 9.94
N LEU A 218 19.25 8.39 10.10
CA LEU A 218 19.81 9.39 9.19
C LEU A 218 20.94 8.70 8.41
N PHE A 219 20.80 8.67 7.09
CA PHE A 219 21.84 8.15 6.20
C PHE A 219 22.64 9.35 5.67
N GLU A 220 23.97 9.18 5.62
CA GLU A 220 24.88 10.14 4.97
C GLU A 220 24.96 9.93 3.46
#